data_AF-A0A0M0ED03-F1
#
_entry.id   AF-A0A0M0ED03-F1
#
_cell.length_a   1.000
_cell.length_b   1.000
_cell.length_c   1.000
_cell.angle_alpha   90.00
_cell.angle_beta   90.00
_cell.angle_gamma   90.00
#
_symmetry.space_group_name_H-M   'P 1'
#
loop_
_entity.id
_entity.type
_entity.pdbx_description
1 polymer ?
#
loop_
_entity_poly.entity_id
_entity_poly.type
_entity_poly.pdbx_seq_one_letter_code
_entity_poly.pdbx_strand_id
1 'polypeptide(L)'
;MELLSVIRRWHCRDHLPIREIERRTGLSRNTIRKYLRAQSIEPRFQVPERPSRPDPFADRLRGWLVLEAARSRKNRRTARRLHEDLVALGYDGSYGRVAAFIRQWKHEQPRHARQRVGVFSCPCASSLGKPSSSTGARTGR
;
A
#
# COMPACT_ATOMS: atom_id res chain seq x y z
N MET A 1 26.61 -6.72 -4.34
CA MET A 1 27.87 -6.99 -3.60
C MET A 1 27.74 -6.29 -2.27
N GLU A 2 27.55 -7.05 -1.18
CA GLU A 2 27.43 -6.50 0.16
C GLU A 2 28.79 -5.97 0.63
N LEU A 3 28.92 -4.66 0.85
CA LEU A 3 30.15 -3.99 1.32
C LEU A 3 30.73 -4.67 2.57
N LEU A 4 29.87 -5.21 3.44
CA LEU A 4 30.23 -5.96 4.63
C LEU A 4 31.00 -7.25 4.33
N SER A 5 30.69 -7.93 3.22
CA SER A 5 31.35 -9.19 2.84
C SER A 5 32.82 -8.96 2.44
N VAL A 6 33.12 -7.84 1.78
CA VAL A 6 34.48 -7.47 1.36
C VAL A 6 35.34 -7.09 2.57
N ILE A 7 34.80 -6.27 3.47
CA ILE A 7 35.48 -5.86 4.72
C ILE A 7 35.86 -7.07 5.56
N ARG A 8 34.96 -8.06 5.68
CA ARG A 8 35.24 -9.29 6.44
C ARG A 8 36.28 -10.16 5.78
N ARG A 9 36.25 -10.30 4.45
CA ARG A 9 37.29 -11.04 3.73
C ARG A 9 38.67 -10.44 3.98
N TRP A 10 38.79 -9.12 3.83
CA TRP A 10 40.05 -8.41 4.05
C TRP A 10 40.55 -8.52 5.49
N HIS A 11 39.67 -8.46 6.48
CA HIS A 11 40.07 -8.54 7.88
C HIS A 11 40.33 -9.98 8.38
N CYS A 12 39.46 -10.93 8.01
CA CYS A 12 39.50 -12.29 8.56
C CYS A 12 40.35 -13.27 7.74
N ARG A 13 40.48 -13.06 6.42
CA ARG A 13 41.26 -13.95 5.53
C ARG A 13 42.62 -13.34 5.19
N ASP A 14 42.62 -12.06 4.83
CA ASP A 14 43.84 -11.38 4.37
C ASP A 14 44.58 -10.66 5.53
N HIS A 15 44.04 -10.72 6.75
CA HIS A 15 44.57 -10.09 7.97
C HIS A 15 45.00 -8.62 7.80
N LEU A 16 44.30 -7.89 6.92
CA LEU A 16 44.64 -6.50 6.62
C LEU A 16 44.34 -5.60 7.83
N PRO A 17 45.23 -4.64 8.13
CA PRO A 17 45.00 -3.71 9.23
C PRO A 17 43.79 -2.82 8.93
N ILE A 18 43.02 -2.47 9.96
CA ILE A 18 41.79 -1.67 9.84
C ILE A 18 42.03 -0.34 9.11
N ARG A 19 43.22 0.25 9.26
CA ARG A 19 43.63 1.49 8.58
C ARG A 19 43.71 1.33 7.05
N GLU A 20 44.10 0.15 6.59
CA GLU A 20 44.18 -0.14 5.16
C GLU A 20 42.77 -0.37 4.58
N ILE A 21 41.88 -0.99 5.36
CA ILE A 21 40.48 -1.15 4.99
C ILE A 21 39.77 0.21 4.91
N GLU A 22 40.08 1.14 5.82
CA GLU A 22 39.59 2.53 5.81
C GLU A 22 39.98 3.26 4.52
N ARG A 23 41.25 3.17 4.10
CA ARG A 23 41.72 3.80 2.85
C ARG A 23 41.03 3.25 1.60
N ARG A 24 40.76 1.95 1.58
CA ARG A 24 40.16 1.27 0.41
C ARG A 24 38.63 1.40 0.35
N THR A 25 37.96 1.48 1.49
CA THR A 25 36.49 1.57 1.56
C THR A 25 35.95 2.98 1.79
N GLY A 26 36.79 3.92 2.25
CA GLY A 26 36.37 5.27 2.63
C GLY A 26 35.49 5.31 3.88
N LEU A 27 35.35 4.19 4.60
CA LEU A 27 34.55 4.12 5.82
C LEU A 27 35.38 4.46 7.04
N SER A 28 34.74 5.16 8.00
CA SER A 28 35.40 5.46 9.27
C SER A 28 35.82 4.17 9.99
N ARG A 29 36.99 4.22 10.64
CA ARG A 29 37.46 3.15 11.55
C ARG A 29 36.40 2.68 12.57
N ASN A 30 35.51 3.57 13.01
CA ASN A 30 34.45 3.24 13.98
C ASN A 30 33.37 2.38 13.33
N THR A 31 32.99 2.70 12.09
CA THR A 31 32.04 1.94 11.28
C THR A 31 32.60 0.56 10.96
N ILE A 32 33.88 0.46 10.57
CA ILE A 32 34.55 -0.82 10.28
C ILE A 32 34.57 -1.70 11.54
N ARG A 33 34.96 -1.16 12.70
CA ARG A 33 34.92 -1.91 13.98
C ARG A 33 33.51 -2.36 14.34
N LYS A 34 32.49 -1.51 14.14
CA LYS A 34 31.09 -1.85 14.37
C LYS A 34 30.65 -3.02 13.48
N TYR A 35 31.02 -3.00 12.21
CA TYR A 35 30.70 -4.04 11.23
C TYR A 35 31.46 -5.35 11.42
N LEU A 36 32.68 -5.30 11.95
CA LEU A 36 33.44 -6.51 12.31
C LEU A 36 32.89 -7.15 13.58
N ARG A 37 32.45 -6.36 14.57
CA ARG A 37 31.84 -6.87 15.80
C ARG A 37 30.48 -7.48 15.56
N ALA A 38 29.68 -6.86 14.70
CA ALA A 38 28.33 -7.28 14.45
C ALA A 38 28.28 -8.05 13.13
N GLN A 39 28.34 -9.37 13.25
CA GLN A 39 28.39 -10.31 12.12
C GLN A 39 27.12 -10.32 11.24
N SER A 40 26.12 -9.50 11.56
CA SER A 40 25.01 -9.17 10.66
C SER A 40 24.32 -7.90 11.17
N ILE A 41 24.65 -6.73 10.61
CA ILE A 41 23.80 -5.55 10.75
C ILE A 41 23.36 -5.17 9.36
N GLU A 42 22.21 -5.73 8.96
CA GLU A 42 21.30 -4.95 8.13
C GLU A 42 21.00 -3.67 8.94
N PRO A 43 21.34 -2.47 8.46
CA PRO A 43 21.01 -1.24 9.17
C PRO A 43 19.49 -1.08 9.19
N ARG A 44 18.84 -1.75 10.15
CA ARG A 44 17.42 -1.62 10.40
C ARG A 44 17.22 -0.29 11.10
N PHE A 45 16.93 0.72 10.30
CA PHE A 45 16.31 1.94 10.79
C PHE A 45 14.94 1.56 11.37
N GLN A 46 14.91 1.24 12.66
CA GLN A 46 13.66 1.10 13.37
C GLN A 46 13.11 2.52 13.53
N VAL A 47 12.20 2.90 12.64
CA VAL A 47 11.37 4.09 12.86
C VAL A 47 10.50 3.73 14.06
N PRO A 48 10.63 4.41 15.21
CA PRO A 48 9.74 4.13 16.33
C PRO A 48 8.31 4.42 15.88
N GLU A 49 7.41 3.45 16.09
CA GLU A 49 5.98 3.62 15.89
C GLU A 49 5.50 4.68 16.89
N ARG A 50 5.52 5.95 16.46
CA ARG A 50 5.01 7.05 17.28
C ARG A 50 3.49 6.95 17.28
N PRO A 51 2.84 6.70 18.45
CA PRO A 51 1.38 6.68 18.51
C PRO A 51 0.87 8.03 18.04
N SER A 52 0.04 8.01 17.01
CA SER A 52 -0.40 9.22 16.37
C SER A 52 -1.58 9.77 17.16
N ARG A 53 -1.62 11.09 17.40
CA ARG A 53 -2.71 11.74 18.13
C ARG A 53 -4.15 11.38 17.67
N PRO A 54 -4.44 10.97 16.41
CA PRO A 54 -5.76 10.43 16.06
C PRO A 54 -6.08 9.01 16.55
N ASP A 55 -5.14 8.26 17.14
CA ASP A 55 -5.36 6.85 17.54
C ASP A 55 -6.58 6.64 18.47
N PRO A 56 -6.88 7.50 19.46
CA PRO A 56 -8.08 7.35 20.31
C PRO A 56 -9.41 7.53 19.55
N PHE A 57 -9.38 8.15 18.37
CA PHE A 57 -10.54 8.40 17.52
C PHE A 57 -10.47 7.63 16.20
N ALA A 58 -9.43 6.82 15.99
CA ALA A 58 -9.17 6.13 14.73
C ALA A 58 -10.30 5.16 14.39
N ASP A 59 -10.82 4.41 15.36
CA ASP A 59 -11.88 3.43 15.13
C ASP A 59 -13.22 4.10 14.81
N ARG A 60 -13.55 5.21 15.49
CA ARG A 60 -14.73 6.02 15.17
C ARG A 60 -14.63 6.63 13.78
N LEU A 61 -13.46 7.18 13.43
CA LEU A 61 -13.21 7.76 12.12
C LEU A 61 -13.28 6.69 11.02
N ARG A 62 -12.75 5.48 11.25
CA ARG A 62 -12.89 4.33 10.34
C ARG A 62 -14.36 3.95 10.14
N GLY A 63 -15.14 3.87 11.22
CA GLY A 63 -16.57 3.59 11.16
C GLY A 63 -17.32 4.59 10.29
N TRP A 64 -17.08 5.89 10.49
CA TRP A 64 -17.66 6.93 9.64
C TRP A 64 -17.21 6.82 8.18
N LEU A 65 -15.93 6.54 7.93
CA LEU A 65 -15.42 6.38 6.57
C LEU A 65 -16.05 5.21 5.81
N VAL A 66 -16.35 4.10 6.49
CA VAL A 66 -17.07 2.95 5.89
C VAL A 66 -18.50 3.36 5.50
N LEU A 67 -19.21 4.05 6.39
CA LEU A 67 -20.56 4.56 6.11
C LEU A 67 -20.57 5.56 4.95
N GLU A 68 -19.59 6.45 4.90
CA GLU A 68 -19.44 7.45 3.84
C GLU A 68 -18.97 6.85 2.51
N ALA A 69 -18.24 5.73 2.52
CA ALA A 69 -17.90 4.99 1.32
C ALA A 69 -19.12 4.29 0.70
N ALA A 70 -20.06 3.82 1.53
CA ALA A 70 -21.31 3.22 1.08
C ALA A 70 -22.29 4.25 0.49
N ARG A 71 -22.20 5.53 0.85
CA ARG A 71 -23.03 6.60 0.28
C ARG A 71 -22.64 6.94 -1.17
N SER A 72 -23.65 7.35 -1.94
CA SER A 72 -23.48 7.93 -3.27
C SER A 72 -22.58 9.17 -3.24
N ARG A 73 -21.84 9.41 -4.33
CA ARG A 73 -20.85 10.51 -4.45
C ARG A 73 -21.43 11.88 -4.07
N LYS A 74 -22.71 12.12 -4.36
CA LYS A 74 -23.38 13.40 -4.06
C LYS A 74 -23.70 13.63 -2.58
N ASN A 75 -23.82 12.56 -1.79
CA ASN A 75 -24.20 12.62 -0.37
C ASN A 75 -23.05 12.28 0.58
N ARG A 76 -21.81 12.19 0.06
CA ARG A 76 -20.64 11.86 0.86
C ARG A 76 -20.19 13.09 1.67
N ARG A 77 -20.07 12.94 2.99
CA ARG A 77 -19.51 13.97 3.87
C ARG A 77 -18.07 14.30 3.46
N THR A 78 -17.75 15.58 3.49
CA THR A 78 -16.38 16.06 3.22
C THR A 78 -15.47 15.78 4.41
N ALA A 79 -14.17 15.65 4.15
CA ALA A 79 -13.16 15.45 5.20
C ALA A 79 -13.15 16.58 6.25
N ARG A 80 -13.57 17.79 5.86
CA ARG A 80 -13.72 18.94 6.76
C ARG A 80 -14.85 18.72 7.76
N ARG A 81 -16.01 18.23 7.30
CA ARG A 81 -17.15 17.94 8.18
C ARG A 81 -16.86 16.82 9.16
N LEU A 82 -16.14 15.78 8.71
CA LEU A 82 -15.67 14.72 9.61
C LEU A 82 -14.69 15.24 10.67
N HIS A 83 -13.88 16.25 10.34
CA HIS A 83 -13.00 16.89 11.32
C HIS A 83 -13.79 17.75 12.32
N GLU A 84 -14.78 18.52 11.86
CA GLU A 84 -15.67 19.29 12.75
C GLU A 84 -16.44 18.36 13.71
N ASP A 85 -16.97 17.24 13.21
CA ASP A 85 -17.61 16.20 14.01
C ASP A 85 -16.63 15.60 15.05
N LEU A 86 -15.34 15.44 14.71
CA LEU A 86 -14.31 15.00 15.65
C LEU A 86 -13.98 16.06 16.71
N VAL A 87 -13.89 17.33 16.32
CA VAL A 87 -13.62 18.45 17.25
C VAL A 87 -14.76 18.56 18.27
N ALA A 88 -16.01 18.39 17.84
CA ALA A 88 -17.17 18.34 18.74
C ALA A 88 -17.09 17.19 19.77
N LEU A 89 -16.39 16.10 19.44
CA LEU A 89 -16.13 14.97 20.34
C LEU A 89 -14.90 15.17 21.23
N GLY A 90 -14.26 16.33 21.20
CA GLY A 90 -13.08 16.65 22.01
C GLY A 90 -11.74 16.35 21.34
N TYR A 91 -11.70 16.28 20.00
CA TYR A 91 -10.44 16.10 19.27
C TYR A 91 -9.64 17.41 19.17
N ASP A 92 -8.50 17.47 19.86
CA ASP A 92 -7.55 18.60 19.83
C ASP A 92 -6.42 18.42 18.78
N GLY A 93 -6.70 17.71 17.67
CA GLY A 93 -5.71 17.49 16.62
C GLY A 93 -5.97 18.35 15.38
N SER A 94 -4.89 18.63 14.63
CA SER A 94 -4.97 19.36 13.37
C SER A 94 -5.74 18.60 12.29
N TYR A 95 -6.53 19.31 11.47
CA TYR A 95 -7.14 18.80 10.24
C TYR A 95 -6.19 17.97 9.37
N GLY A 96 -4.93 18.40 9.25
CA GLY A 96 -3.91 17.71 8.43
C GLY A 96 -3.68 16.25 8.83
N ARG A 97 -3.76 15.91 10.13
CA ARG A 97 -3.64 14.53 10.62
C ARG A 97 -4.85 13.68 10.23
N VAL A 98 -6.04 14.24 10.36
CA VAL A 98 -7.29 13.58 9.93
C VAL A 98 -7.28 13.36 8.42
N ALA A 99 -6.85 14.36 7.64
CA ALA A 99 -6.73 14.24 6.20
C ALA A 99 -5.69 13.18 5.77
N ALA A 100 -4.54 13.11 6.45
CA ALA A 100 -3.54 12.07 6.22
C ALA A 100 -4.10 10.67 6.52
N PHE A 101 -4.82 10.51 7.64
CA PHE A 101 -5.48 9.26 8.00
C PHE A 101 -6.51 8.82 6.94
N ILE A 102 -7.34 9.75 6.47
CA ILE A 102 -8.34 9.47 5.43
C ILE A 102 -7.66 9.05 4.12
N ARG A 103 -6.53 9.68 3.75
CA ARG A 103 -5.74 9.31 2.56
C ARG A 103 -5.17 7.90 2.69
N GLN A 104 -4.56 7.59 3.84
CA GLN A 104 -4.03 6.25 4.14
C GLN A 104 -5.14 5.19 4.07
N TRP A 105 -6.28 5.45 4.71
CA TRP A 105 -7.44 4.56 4.68
C TRP A 105 -7.95 4.32 3.25
N LYS A 106 -8.05 5.37 2.41
CA LYS A 106 -8.41 5.22 1.00
C LYS A 106 -7.39 4.41 0.19
N HIS A 107 -6.11 4.49 0.55
CA HIS A 107 -5.04 3.72 -0.09
C HIS A 107 -5.02 2.25 0.34
N GLU A 108 -5.58 1.92 1.51
CA GLU A 108 -5.76 0.54 1.99
C GLU A 108 -6.99 -0.14 1.36
N GLN A 109 -8.00 0.64 0.96
CA GLN A 109 -9.24 0.16 0.31
C GLN A 109 -9.12 -0.54 -1.08
N PRO A 110 -8.06 -0.40 -1.91
CA PRO A 110 -7.98 -1.08 -3.21
C PRO A 110 -7.94 -2.61 -3.14
N ARG A 111 -7.84 -3.22 -1.95
CA ARG A 111 -7.80 -4.68 -1.79
C ARG A 111 -9.17 -5.34 -1.64
N HIS A 112 -10.16 -4.66 -1.06
CA HIS A 112 -11.49 -5.25 -0.83
C HIS A 112 -12.47 -5.07 -2.02
N ALA A 113 -12.29 -4.05 -2.86
CA ALA A 113 -13.15 -3.85 -4.04
C ALA A 113 -12.80 -4.77 -5.22
N ARG A 114 -11.57 -5.27 -5.31
CA ARG A 114 -11.15 -6.17 -6.41
C ARG A 114 -11.57 -7.64 -6.23
N GLN A 115 -11.93 -8.08 -5.02
CA GLN A 115 -12.35 -9.48 -4.78
C GLN A 115 -13.83 -9.75 -5.06
N ARG A 116 -14.66 -8.73 -5.35
CA ARG A 116 -16.10 -8.91 -5.61
C ARG A 116 -16.53 -8.68 -7.05
N VAL A 117 -15.60 -8.53 -7.99
CA VAL A 117 -15.89 -8.68 -9.42
C VAL A 117 -15.29 -9.99 -9.88
N GLY A 118 -15.83 -11.08 -9.34
CA GLY A 118 -15.83 -12.35 -10.03
C GLY A 118 -16.56 -12.14 -11.34
N VAL A 119 -15.79 -12.23 -12.42
CA VAL A 119 -16.18 -12.42 -13.81
C VAL A 119 -17.55 -13.09 -13.91
N PHE A 120 -18.60 -12.30 -14.20
CA PHE A 120 -19.78 -12.82 -14.90
C PHE A 120 -19.48 -12.62 -16.39
N SER A 121 -18.58 -13.45 -16.92
CA SER A 121 -18.55 -13.72 -18.36
C SER A 121 -19.84 -14.47 -18.66
N CYS A 122 -20.84 -13.77 -19.17
CA CYS A 122 -22.01 -14.38 -19.76
C CYS A 122 -21.64 -14.75 -21.20
N PRO A 123 -21.45 -16.04 -21.56
CA PRO A 123 -21.19 -16.43 -22.93
C PRO A 123 -22.51 -16.95 -23.51
N CYS A 124 -23.44 -16.05 -23.84
CA CYS A 124 -24.55 -16.44 -24.69
C CYS A 124 -25.17 -15.22 -25.35
N ALA A 125 -25.56 -15.42 -26.60
CA ALA A 125 -26.29 -14.52 -27.49
C ALA A 125 -25.44 -13.49 -28.22
N SER A 126 -24.92 -13.87 -29.39
CA SER A 126 -24.96 -13.05 -30.61
C SER A 126 -24.42 -13.82 -31.82
N SER A 127 -25.27 -14.61 -32.49
CA SER A 127 -25.16 -14.81 -33.93
C SER A 127 -26.51 -15.21 -34.51
N LEU A 128 -27.20 -14.19 -35.03
CA LEU A 128 -28.43 -14.25 -35.80
C LEU A 128 -28.23 -15.13 -37.05
N GLY A 129 -28.91 -16.28 -37.10
CA GLY A 129 -29.11 -17.06 -38.32
C GLY A 129 -30.37 -16.55 -39.04
N LYS A 130 -30.19 -16.04 -40.26
CA LYS A 130 -31.26 -15.57 -41.16
C LYS A 130 -32.17 -16.75 -41.56
N PRO A 131 -33.51 -16.62 -41.57
CA PRO A 131 -34.38 -17.55 -42.27
C PRO A 131 -34.49 -17.17 -43.75
N SER A 132 -34.08 -18.09 -44.62
CA SER A 132 -34.30 -18.06 -46.06
C SER A 132 -35.77 -18.41 -46.37
N SER A 133 -36.47 -17.47 -47.01
CA SER A 133 -37.80 -17.66 -47.59
C SER A 133 -37.70 -18.48 -48.88
N SER A 134 -38.25 -19.70 -48.89
CA SER A 134 -38.62 -20.41 -50.11
C SER A 134 -40.14 -20.52 -50.19
N THR A 135 -40.74 -19.57 -50.88
CA THR A 135 -42.16 -19.61 -51.30
C THR A 135 -42.31 -20.67 -52.38
N GLY A 136 -43.06 -21.72 -52.07
CA GLY A 136 -43.42 -22.78 -52.99
C GLY A 136 -44.30 -22.26 -54.13
N ALA A 137 -43.92 -22.59 -55.36
CA ALA A 137 -44.69 -22.36 -56.56
C ALA A 137 -45.44 -23.65 -56.94
N ARG A 138 -46.71 -23.43 -57.35
CA ARG A 138 -47.41 -24.06 -58.48
C ARG A 138 -47.87 -25.53 -58.45
N THR A 139 -49.18 -25.63 -58.75
CA THR A 139 -49.86 -26.56 -59.69
C THR A 139 -49.87 -28.04 -59.31
N GLY A 140 -50.97 -28.78 -59.35
CA GLY A 140 -52.27 -28.60 -59.96
C GLY A 140 -52.84 -29.99 -60.30
N ARG A 141 -54.15 -30.03 -60.57
CA ARG A 141 -54.96 -31.16 -61.04
C ARG A 141 -55.44 -32.18 -60.02
#